data_AF-A0A0B2V9G2-F1
#
_entry.id   AF-A0A0B2V9G2-F1
#
_cell.length_a   1.000
_cell.length_b   1.000
_cell.length_c   1.000
_cell.angle_alpha   90.00
_cell.angle_beta   90.00
_cell.angle_gamma   90.00
#
_symmetry.space_group_name_H-M   'P 1'
#
loop_
_entity.id
_entity.type
_entity.pdbx_description
1 polymer ?
#
loop_
_entity_poly.entity_id
_entity_poly.type
_entity_poly.pdbx_seq_one_letter_code
_entity_poly.pdbx_strand_id
1 'polypeptide(L)'
;AAARAVTGYALLPENYDIVWSALEEQFGASDAIINQLYNQLENLPKAGRDIRNTVDELECILRQLEAQGEDLETRLIHRTIEKKLPHWVILHLLDEKEKVPQWSIQIMRETLRKLALKREQAQQI
;
A
#
# COMPACT_ATOMS: atom_id res chain seq x y z
N ALA A 1 20.55 -2.63 25.01
CA ALA A 1 20.79 -4.04 25.41
C ALA A 1 19.52 -4.85 25.13
N ALA A 2 19.42 -5.40 23.92
CA ALA A 2 18.21 -6.01 23.34
C ALA A 2 18.09 -7.53 23.57
N ALA A 3 18.84 -8.11 24.50
CA ALA A 3 18.94 -9.58 24.68
C ALA A 3 18.24 -10.13 25.94
N ARG A 4 17.55 -9.29 26.72
CA ARG A 4 16.96 -9.69 28.03
C ARG A 4 15.43 -9.82 28.05
N ALA A 5 14.72 -9.46 26.98
CA ALA A 5 13.26 -9.57 26.94
C ALA A 5 12.77 -10.99 26.55
N VAL A 6 13.65 -11.84 26.01
CA VAL A 6 13.25 -13.13 25.40
C VAL A 6 13.44 -14.33 26.36
N THR A 7 14.03 -14.14 27.54
CA THR A 7 14.36 -15.26 28.46
C THR A 7 13.34 -15.49 29.58
N GLY A 8 12.29 -14.69 29.70
CA GLY A 8 11.31 -14.79 30.80
C GLY A 8 10.09 -15.65 30.54
N TYR A 9 9.71 -15.87 29.28
CA TYR A 9 8.53 -16.67 28.94
C TYR A 9 8.97 -18.09 28.60
N ALA A 10 9.12 -18.91 29.65
CA ALA A 10 9.02 -20.35 29.47
C ALA A 10 7.69 -20.62 28.75
N LEU A 11 7.77 -21.20 27.56
CA LEU A 11 6.63 -21.67 26.76
C LEU A 11 5.93 -22.81 27.52
N LEU A 12 5.17 -22.44 28.56
CA LEU A 12 4.30 -23.32 29.31
C LEU A 12 2.89 -23.22 28.70
N PRO A 13 2.14 -24.34 28.61
CA PRO A 13 0.78 -24.36 28.07
C PRO A 13 -0.17 -23.34 28.73
N GLU A 14 0.11 -22.95 29.98
CA GLU A 14 -0.69 -21.99 30.77
C GLU A 14 -0.49 -20.53 30.35
N ASN A 15 0.58 -20.20 29.63
CA ASN A 15 0.86 -18.84 29.18
C ASN A 15 0.54 -18.64 27.70
N TYR A 16 0.01 -19.65 27.01
CA TYR A 16 -0.41 -19.51 25.61
C TYR A 16 -1.52 -18.48 25.46
N ASP A 17 -2.49 -18.40 26.37
CA ASP A 17 -3.55 -17.39 26.30
C ASP A 17 -3.02 -15.96 26.52
N ILE A 18 -1.99 -15.78 27.36
CA ILE A 18 -1.36 -14.49 27.60
C ILE A 18 -0.48 -14.07 26.42
N VAL A 19 0.26 -15.02 25.84
CA VAL A 19 1.05 -14.78 24.62
C VAL A 19 0.13 -14.57 23.43
N TRP A 20 -0.98 -15.32 23.32
CA TRP A 20 -1.99 -15.14 22.29
C TRP A 20 -2.71 -13.81 22.45
N SER A 21 -3.10 -13.40 23.65
CA SER A 21 -3.72 -12.10 23.91
C SER A 21 -2.74 -10.95 23.66
N ALA A 22 -1.46 -11.09 24.04
CA ALA A 22 -0.43 -10.09 23.74
C ALA A 22 -0.14 -10.01 22.23
N LEU A 23 -0.18 -11.14 21.52
CA LEU A 23 -0.11 -11.19 20.07
C LEU A 23 -1.39 -10.62 19.44
N GLU A 24 -2.58 -10.87 19.97
CA GLU A 24 -3.86 -10.34 19.46
C GLU A 24 -3.99 -8.83 19.75
N GLU A 25 -3.39 -8.33 20.83
CA GLU A 25 -3.34 -6.92 21.18
C GLU A 25 -2.26 -6.16 20.37
N GLN A 26 -1.11 -6.79 20.06
CA GLN A 26 -0.09 -6.21 19.18
C GLN A 26 -0.40 -6.37 17.67
N PHE A 27 -0.90 -7.53 17.26
CA PHE A 27 -1.15 -7.90 15.86
C PHE A 27 -2.62 -7.72 15.47
N GLY A 28 -3.60 -7.87 16.36
CA GLY A 28 -5.01 -7.58 16.04
C GLY A 28 -5.28 -6.10 15.81
N ALA A 29 -4.52 -5.19 16.45
CA ALA A 29 -4.51 -3.77 16.09
C ALA A 29 -3.86 -3.53 14.72
N SER A 30 -2.78 -4.26 14.41
CA SER A 30 -2.08 -4.17 13.12
C SER A 30 -2.93 -4.70 11.97
N ASP A 31 -3.60 -5.85 12.15
CA ASP A 31 -4.56 -6.42 11.19
C ASP A 31 -5.79 -5.53 11.01
N ALA A 32 -6.29 -4.90 12.08
CA ALA A 32 -7.37 -3.92 11.96
C ALA A 32 -6.94 -2.69 11.13
N ILE A 33 -5.71 -2.20 11.32
CA ILE A 33 -5.14 -1.11 10.54
C ILE A 33 -4.93 -1.53 9.08
N ILE A 34 -4.38 -2.72 8.83
CA ILE A 34 -4.18 -3.28 7.48
C ILE A 34 -5.53 -3.43 6.77
N ASN A 35 -6.53 -4.02 7.42
CA ASN A 35 -7.88 -4.14 6.87
C ASN A 35 -8.52 -2.77 6.60
N GLN A 36 -8.32 -1.80 7.48
CA GLN A 36 -8.77 -0.43 7.26
C GLN A 36 -8.07 0.21 6.05
N LEU A 37 -6.77 0.01 5.88
CA LEU A 37 -5.99 0.51 4.74
C LEU A 37 -6.45 -0.13 3.42
N TYR A 38 -6.70 -1.43 3.40
CA TYR A 38 -7.30 -2.11 2.24
C TYR A 38 -8.71 -1.59 1.94
N ASN A 39 -9.54 -1.38 2.96
CA ASN A 39 -10.86 -0.77 2.80
C ASN A 39 -10.76 0.67 2.26
N GLN A 40 -9.77 1.45 2.67
CA GLN A 40 -9.53 2.79 2.12
C GLN A 40 -9.09 2.73 0.66
N LEU A 41 -8.20 1.79 0.31
CA LEU A 41 -7.76 1.55 -1.07
C LEU A 41 -8.95 1.14 -1.97
N GLU A 42 -9.84 0.28 -1.47
CA GLU A 42 -11.03 -0.16 -2.17
C GLU A 42 -12.12 0.91 -2.26
N ASN A 43 -12.23 1.81 -1.28
CA ASN A 43 -13.23 2.89 -1.28
C ASN A 43 -12.72 4.20 -1.89
N LEU A 44 -11.45 4.27 -2.28
CA LEU A 44 -10.88 5.44 -2.94
C LEU A 44 -11.75 5.85 -4.15
N PRO A 45 -12.15 7.13 -4.27
CA PRO A 45 -12.90 7.59 -5.44
C PRO A 45 -12.05 7.44 -6.71
N LYS A 46 -12.69 7.12 -7.84
CA LYS A 46 -11.99 7.11 -9.13
C LYS A 46 -11.43 8.49 -9.43
N ALA A 47 -10.17 8.56 -9.86
CA ALA A 47 -9.54 9.83 -10.18
C ALA A 47 -10.30 10.52 -11.33
N GLY A 48 -10.71 11.77 -11.08
CA GLY A 48 -11.39 12.62 -12.04
C GLY A 48 -10.40 13.38 -12.94
N ARG A 49 -10.57 14.69 -13.05
CA ARG A 49 -9.60 15.57 -13.74
C ARG A 49 -8.33 15.79 -12.93
N ASP A 50 -8.42 15.87 -11.60
CA ASP A 50 -7.24 16.10 -10.76
C ASP A 50 -6.78 14.78 -10.17
N ILE A 51 -5.91 14.09 -10.92
CA ILE A 51 -5.34 12.82 -10.52
C ILE A 51 -4.33 12.94 -9.37
N ARG A 52 -3.80 14.15 -9.13
CA ARG A 52 -2.77 14.38 -8.12
C ARG A 52 -3.23 13.96 -6.72
N ASN A 53 -4.38 14.45 -6.28
CA ASN A 53 -4.90 14.11 -4.96
C ASN A 53 -5.11 12.60 -4.82
N THR A 54 -5.65 11.95 -5.85
CA THR A 54 -5.85 10.51 -5.88
C THR A 54 -4.53 9.75 -5.84
N VAL A 55 -3.49 10.21 -6.54
CA VAL A 55 -2.15 9.60 -6.51
C VAL A 55 -1.50 9.80 -5.14
N ASP A 56 -1.56 11.00 -4.57
CA ASP A 56 -0.99 11.28 -3.25
C ASP A 56 -1.67 10.46 -2.14
N GLU A 57 -3.00 10.34 -2.17
CA GLU A 57 -3.76 9.47 -1.26
C GLU A 57 -3.42 7.99 -1.46
N LEU A 58 -3.36 7.53 -2.71
CA LEU A 58 -2.97 6.16 -3.05
C LEU A 58 -1.57 5.83 -2.51
N GLU A 59 -0.62 6.74 -2.71
CA GLU A 59 0.75 6.57 -2.22
C GLU A 59 0.85 6.59 -0.70
N CYS A 60 0.04 7.42 -0.04
CA CYS A 60 -0.04 7.45 1.40
C CYS A 60 -0.50 6.10 1.96
N ILE A 61 -1.56 5.52 1.38
CA ILE A 61 -2.08 4.20 1.77
C ILE A 61 -1.05 3.11 1.49
N LEU A 62 -0.44 3.13 0.31
CA LEU A 62 0.56 2.16 -0.11
C LEU A 62 1.82 2.18 0.77
N ARG A 63 2.27 3.36 1.20
CA ARG A 63 3.40 3.50 2.13
C ARG A 63 3.04 3.05 3.55
N GLN A 64 1.79 3.25 3.97
CA GLN A 64 1.32 2.75 5.26
C GLN A 64 1.23 1.22 5.26
N LEU A 65 0.73 0.60 4.19
CA LEU A 65 0.75 -0.86 4.03
C LEU A 65 2.19 -1.41 4.06
N GLU A 66 3.13 -0.76 3.36
CA GLU A 66 4.56 -1.10 3.40
C GLU A 66 5.16 -1.01 4.82
N ALA A 67 4.78 0.02 5.58
CA ALA A 67 5.22 0.22 6.96
C ALA A 67 4.65 -0.84 7.93
N GLN A 68 3.51 -1.44 7.60
CA GLN A 68 2.95 -2.58 8.32
C GLN A 68 3.58 -3.92 7.91
N GLY A 69 4.45 -3.92 6.89
CA GLY A 69 5.12 -5.14 6.40
C GLY A 69 4.30 -5.95 5.39
N GLU A 70 3.24 -5.36 4.82
CA GLU A 70 2.41 -6.02 3.79
C GLU A 70 3.16 -6.18 2.46
N ASP A 71 2.92 -7.31 1.79
CA ASP A 71 3.45 -7.55 0.44
C ASP A 71 2.60 -6.83 -0.61
N LEU A 72 3.17 -5.75 -1.10
CA LEU A 72 2.53 -4.87 -2.05
C LEU A 72 2.49 -5.49 -3.44
N GLU A 73 3.42 -6.37 -3.81
CA GLU A 73 3.53 -7.02 -5.13
C GLU A 73 2.44 -8.10 -5.37
N THR A 74 1.31 -7.98 -4.68
CA THR A 74 0.16 -8.85 -4.82
C THR A 74 -0.74 -8.39 -5.97
N ARG A 75 -1.15 -9.30 -6.86
CA ARG A 75 -2.03 -9.01 -8.01
C ARG A 75 -3.32 -8.27 -7.65
N LEU A 76 -3.84 -8.49 -6.44
CA LEU A 76 -5.02 -7.80 -5.94
C LEU A 76 -4.78 -6.29 -5.82
N ILE A 77 -3.65 -5.87 -5.26
CA ILE A 77 -3.27 -4.46 -5.12
C ILE A 77 -3.13 -3.81 -6.50
N HIS A 78 -2.43 -4.46 -7.43
CA HIS A 78 -2.34 -3.97 -8.81
C HIS A 78 -3.72 -3.74 -9.43
N ARG A 79 -4.62 -4.73 -9.30
CA ARG A 79 -5.97 -4.64 -9.87
C ARG A 79 -6.83 -3.57 -9.19
N THR A 80 -6.70 -3.41 -7.88
CA THR A 80 -7.44 -2.39 -7.13
C THR A 80 -6.97 -1.00 -7.54
N ILE A 81 -5.64 -0.78 -7.63
CA ILE A 81 -5.06 0.47 -8.13
C ILE A 81 -5.55 0.77 -9.55
N GLU A 82 -5.44 -0.18 -10.48
CA GLU A 82 -5.88 -0.01 -11.87
C GLU A 82 -7.36 0.35 -11.97
N LYS A 83 -8.23 -0.19 -11.10
CA LYS A 83 -9.66 0.19 -11.05
C LYS A 83 -9.91 1.62 -10.59
N LYS A 84 -8.99 2.22 -9.83
CA LYS A 84 -9.11 3.61 -9.31
C LYS A 84 -8.58 4.65 -10.29
N LEU A 85 -7.69 4.24 -11.17
CA LEU A 85 -7.10 5.11 -12.17
C LEU A 85 -8.04 5.28 -13.38
N PRO A 86 -8.07 6.48 -13.98
CA PRO A 86 -8.83 6.72 -15.20
C PRO A 86 -8.14 6.06 -16.40
N HIS A 87 -8.92 5.74 -17.43
CA HIS A 87 -8.46 4.97 -18.60
C HIS A 87 -7.21 5.54 -19.28
N TRP A 88 -7.09 6.86 -19.37
CA TRP A 88 -5.92 7.51 -19.98
C TRP A 88 -4.62 7.28 -19.20
N VAL A 89 -4.70 7.08 -17.88
CA VAL A 89 -3.53 6.71 -17.05
C VAL A 89 -3.21 5.24 -17.20
N ILE A 90 -4.24 4.39 -17.28
CA ILE A 90 -4.04 2.95 -17.54
C ILE A 90 -3.31 2.78 -18.87
N LEU A 91 -3.71 3.50 -19.92
CA LEU A 91 -3.02 3.49 -21.21
C LEU A 91 -1.55 3.88 -21.07
N HIS A 92 -1.26 4.98 -20.37
CA HIS A 92 0.13 5.37 -20.09
C HIS A 92 0.92 4.33 -19.30
N LEU A 93 0.29 3.66 -18.33
CA LEU A 93 0.95 2.59 -17.57
C LEU A 93 1.21 1.36 -18.43
N LEU A 94 0.32 1.03 -19.37
CA LEU A 94 0.53 -0.06 -20.32
C LEU A 94 1.69 0.25 -21.28
N ASP A 95 1.76 1.46 -21.82
CA ASP A 95 2.88 1.91 -22.66
C ASP A 95 4.23 1.83 -21.92
N GLU A 96 4.25 2.15 -20.62
CA GLU A 96 5.46 2.03 -19.79
C GLU A 96 5.76 0.57 -19.41
N LYS A 97 4.73 -0.26 -19.18
CA LYS A 97 4.88 -1.72 -18.96
C LYS A 97 5.54 -2.40 -20.16
N GLU A 98 5.24 -1.98 -21.40
CA GLU A 98 5.87 -2.56 -22.59
C GLU A 98 7.36 -2.25 -22.69
N LYS A 99 7.81 -1.13 -22.12
CA LYS A 99 9.22 -0.70 -22.15
C LYS A 99 10.05 -1.32 -21.01
N VAL A 100 9.39 -1.75 -19.94
CA VAL A 100 10.05 -2.20 -18.70
C VAL A 100 9.90 -3.71 -18.53
N PRO A 101 10.98 -4.50 -18.59
CA PRO A 101 10.91 -5.96 -18.54
C PRO A 101 10.51 -6.54 -17.17
N GLN A 102 10.68 -5.79 -16.07
CA GLN A 102 10.25 -6.18 -14.73
C GLN A 102 9.36 -5.08 -14.15
N TRP A 103 8.05 -5.22 -14.33
CA TRP A 103 7.08 -4.28 -13.77
C TRP A 103 6.86 -4.57 -12.28
N SER A 104 7.19 -3.59 -11.43
CA SER A 104 6.91 -3.62 -10.00
C SER A 104 5.96 -2.49 -9.60
N ILE A 105 5.36 -2.60 -8.42
CA ILE A 105 4.56 -1.51 -7.85
C ILE A 105 5.40 -0.25 -7.62
N GLN A 106 6.68 -0.39 -7.31
CA GLN A 106 7.56 0.77 -7.13
C GLN A 106 7.70 1.57 -8.44
N ILE A 107 7.88 0.87 -9.57
CA ILE A 107 7.92 1.52 -10.89
C ILE A 107 6.57 2.16 -11.22
N MET A 108 5.46 1.49 -10.90
CA MET A 108 4.13 2.06 -11.08
C MET A 108 3.93 3.35 -10.27
N ARG A 109 4.36 3.37 -9.00
CA ARG A 109 4.32 4.57 -8.13
C ARG A 109 5.12 5.72 -8.73
N GLU A 110 6.35 5.46 -9.14
CA GLU A 110 7.20 6.48 -9.78
C GLU A 110 6.60 7.05 -11.05
N THR A 111 6.04 6.20 -11.91
CA THR A 111 5.37 6.61 -13.14
C THR A 111 4.15 7.46 -12.85
N LEU A 112 3.33 7.07 -11.86
CA LEU A 112 2.17 7.84 -11.41
C LEU A 112 2.56 9.22 -10.86
N ARG A 113 3.61 9.30 -10.03
CA ARG A 113 4.16 10.58 -9.55
C ARG A 113 4.59 11.47 -10.69
N LYS A 114 5.39 10.95 -11.63
CA LYS A 114 5.89 11.71 -12.79
C LYS A 114 4.72 12.22 -13.63
N LEU A 115 3.69 11.41 -13.83
CA LEU A 115 2.52 11.76 -14.61
C LEU A 115 1.65 12.82 -13.91
N ALA A 116 1.48 12.73 -12.60
CA ALA A 116 0.81 13.76 -11.80
C ALA A 116 1.54 15.12 -11.88
N LEU A 117 2.87 15.11 -11.76
CA LEU A 117 3.72 16.30 -11.87
C LEU A 117 3.66 16.94 -13.26
N LYS A 118 3.74 16.13 -14.32
CA LYS A 118 3.61 16.61 -15.71
C LYS A 118 2.27 17.29 -15.96
N ARG A 119 1.18 16.77 -15.37
CA ARG A 119 -0.15 17.33 -15.54
C ARG A 119 -0.31 18.66 -14.82
N GLU A 120 0.25 18.79 -13.62
CA GLU A 120 0.28 20.06 -12.89
C GLU A 120 1.04 21.13 -13.69
N GLN A 121 2.21 20.78 -14.24
CA GLN A 121 2.98 21.69 -15.08
C GLN A 121 2.21 22.09 -16.34
N ALA A 122 1.51 21.15 -16.99
CA ALA A 122 0.70 21.43 -18.17
C ALA A 122 -0.55 22.30 -17.88
N GLN A 123 -1.03 22.34 -16.64
CA GLN A 123 -2.13 23.23 -16.23
C GLN A 123 -1.67 24.66 -15.91
N GLN A 124 -0.36 24.89 -15.73
CA GLN A 124 0.24 26.19 -15.43
C GLN A 124 0.75 26.94 -16.68
N ILE A 125 0.62 26.35 -17.87
CA ILE A 125 1.00 26.93 -19.18
C ILE A 125 -0.27 27.34 -19.93
#